data_AF-A0A8T7DAU9-F1
#
_entry.id   AF-A0A8T7DAU9-F1
#
_cell.length_a   1.000
_cell.length_b   1.000
_cell.length_c   1.000
_cell.angle_alpha   90.00
_cell.angle_beta   90.00
_cell.angle_gamma   90.00
#
_symmetry.space_group_name_H-M   'P 1'
#
loop_
_entity.id
_entity.type
_entity.pdbx_description
1 polymer ?
#
loop_
_entity_poly.entity_id
_entity_poly.type
_entity_poly.pdbx_seq_one_letter_code
_entity_poly.pdbx_strand_id
1 'polypeptide(L)'
;LDHQGMVLDFSDVKKKVKQLIDDDFDHKLVIPEKYDGSSSKTSGKRLQNTFRLIDGRKIVHIAPESAYCSLPCEEINEQQMAEAITEKLGKILPDNVEQIDIRLYPETIDGPYYHYSHGLKHHAGNCQRIAHGHRSCIEILEQDDHRHDLELEWSERWRDIYIGTRSDIHEQYSENGTDYIHFRYTACQGLFELIIPARCCYLVDIDTTVENLAGHIAGELKVSQPGSQFSIYAYEGIEKGAISNTF
;
A
#
# COMPACT_ATOMS: atom_id res chain seq x y z
N LEU A 1 24.42 -5.20 31.04
CA LEU A 1 24.16 -3.75 31.11
C LEU A 1 25.32 -3.03 30.44
N ASP A 2 25.06 -1.96 29.69
CA ASP A 2 26.05 -1.09 29.07
C ASP A 2 26.76 -0.19 30.11
N HIS A 3 27.65 0.69 29.64
CA HIS A 3 28.40 1.62 30.49
C HIS A 3 27.52 2.64 31.24
N GLN A 4 26.23 2.75 30.91
CA GLN A 4 25.24 3.60 31.57
C GLN A 4 24.36 2.82 32.56
N GLY A 5 24.58 1.50 32.72
CA GLY A 5 23.76 0.66 33.59
C GLY A 5 22.42 0.25 32.98
N MET A 6 22.23 0.42 31.67
CA MET A 6 21.03 0.05 30.94
C MET A 6 21.25 -1.24 30.16
N VAL A 7 20.19 -2.03 29.89
CA VAL A 7 20.32 -3.14 28.91
C VAL A 7 20.53 -2.55 27.53
N LEU A 8 19.80 -1.48 27.16
CA LEU A 8 20.09 -0.59 26.05
C LEU A 8 19.41 0.76 26.25
N ASP A 9 19.86 1.80 25.54
CA ASP A 9 19.05 3.01 25.36
C ASP A 9 17.84 2.67 24.47
N PHE A 10 16.65 2.69 25.08
CA PHE A 10 15.38 2.44 24.38
C PHE A 10 15.13 3.40 23.21
N SER A 11 15.65 4.62 23.27
CA SER A 11 15.51 5.62 22.20
C SER A 11 16.30 5.19 20.97
N ASP A 12 17.50 4.64 21.16
CA ASP A 12 18.36 4.17 20.08
C ASP A 12 17.84 2.87 19.47
N VAL A 13 17.29 1.95 20.29
CA VAL A 13 16.56 0.77 19.77
C VAL A 13 15.42 1.20 18.86
N LYS A 14 14.54 2.09 19.35
CA LYS A 14 13.37 2.54 18.58
C LYS A 14 13.76 3.17 17.25
N LYS A 15 14.81 4.00 17.23
CA LYS A 15 15.33 4.61 15.99
C LYS A 15 15.85 3.56 15.02
N LYS A 16 16.67 2.61 15.49
CA LYS A 16 17.20 1.52 14.65
C LYS A 16 16.08 0.62 14.11
N VAL A 17 15.09 0.30 14.93
CA VAL A 17 13.91 -0.48 14.53
C VAL A 17 13.14 0.24 13.44
N LYS A 18 12.81 1.52 13.66
CA LYS A 18 12.10 2.31 12.66
C LYS A 18 12.89 2.43 11.36
N GLN A 19 14.18 2.75 11.44
CA GLN A 19 15.03 2.88 10.26
C GLN A 19 15.10 1.58 9.47
N LEU A 20 15.28 0.43 10.13
CA LEU A 20 15.27 -0.87 9.47
C LEU A 20 13.95 -1.11 8.74
N ILE A 21 12.81 -0.85 9.40
CA ILE A 21 11.49 -1.03 8.79
C ILE A 21 11.36 -0.13 7.57
N ASP A 22 11.71 1.16 7.69
CA ASP A 22 11.62 2.15 6.61
C ASP A 22 12.52 1.76 5.41
N ASP A 23 13.72 1.24 5.67
CA ASP A 23 14.70 0.90 4.64
C ASP A 23 14.41 -0.44 3.95
N ASP A 24 13.96 -1.45 4.71
CA ASP A 24 13.90 -2.84 4.24
C ASP A 24 12.50 -3.34 3.90
N PHE A 25 11.45 -2.75 4.47
CA PHE A 25 10.09 -3.29 4.38
C PHE A 25 9.06 -2.26 3.92
N ASP A 26 9.19 -1.01 4.38
CA ASP A 26 8.20 0.02 4.13
C ASP A 26 8.10 0.38 2.64
N HIS A 27 6.86 0.45 2.15
CA HIS A 27 6.54 0.74 0.76
C HIS A 27 7.34 -0.12 -0.23
N LYS A 28 7.53 -1.40 0.08
CA LYS A 28 8.08 -2.39 -0.83
C LYS A 28 7.05 -3.47 -1.13
N LEU A 29 7.14 -4.02 -2.34
CA LEU A 29 6.41 -5.24 -2.65
C LEU A 29 7.08 -6.40 -1.94
N VAL A 30 6.39 -6.96 -0.94
CA VAL A 30 6.86 -8.16 -0.25
C VAL A 30 6.55 -9.39 -1.11
N ILE A 31 7.57 -10.17 -1.45
CA ILE A 31 7.43 -11.37 -2.29
C ILE A 31 7.60 -12.63 -1.41
N PRO A 32 6.59 -13.51 -1.33
CA PRO A 32 6.76 -14.85 -0.77
C PRO A 32 7.51 -15.72 -1.79
N GLU A 33 8.80 -15.99 -1.54
CA GLU A 33 9.67 -16.71 -2.49
C GLU A 33 9.26 -18.16 -2.73
N LYS A 34 8.56 -18.78 -1.78
CA LYS A 34 8.09 -20.17 -1.88
C LYS A 34 6.67 -20.28 -2.41
N TYR A 35 6.01 -19.16 -2.71
CA TYR A 35 4.70 -19.21 -3.35
C TYR A 35 4.85 -19.70 -4.80
N ASP A 36 4.28 -20.87 -5.11
CA ASP A 36 4.33 -21.48 -6.45
C ASP A 36 3.80 -20.57 -7.56
N GLY A 37 2.87 -19.66 -7.23
CA GLY A 37 2.33 -18.68 -8.16
C GLY A 37 3.24 -17.46 -8.38
N SER A 38 4.34 -17.31 -7.65
CA SER A 38 5.29 -16.20 -7.80
C SER A 38 6.45 -16.58 -8.71
N SER A 39 6.86 -15.67 -9.59
CA SER A 39 8.08 -15.85 -10.38
C SER A 39 8.76 -14.51 -10.63
N SER A 40 10.07 -14.48 -10.39
CA SER A 40 10.89 -13.28 -10.48
C SER A 40 11.93 -13.40 -11.60
N LYS A 41 12.12 -12.33 -12.37
CA LYS A 41 13.14 -12.22 -13.42
C LYS A 41 13.87 -10.89 -13.33
N THR A 42 15.18 -10.94 -13.20
CA THR A 42 16.04 -9.74 -13.18
C THR A 42 16.47 -9.36 -14.60
N SER A 43 16.44 -8.06 -14.89
CA SER A 43 16.97 -7.48 -16.13
C SER A 43 17.69 -6.17 -15.81
N GLY A 44 19.02 -6.19 -15.83
CA GLY A 44 19.83 -5.06 -15.38
C GLY A 44 19.58 -4.75 -13.90
N LYS A 45 19.24 -3.49 -13.57
CA LYS A 45 18.91 -3.04 -12.20
C LYS A 45 17.41 -3.13 -11.86
N ARG A 46 16.62 -3.79 -12.71
CA ARG A 46 15.17 -3.92 -12.55
C ARG A 46 14.82 -5.38 -12.30
N LEU A 47 13.83 -5.57 -11.44
CA LEU A 47 13.22 -6.86 -11.18
C LEU A 47 11.78 -6.82 -11.70
N GLN A 48 11.38 -7.88 -12.40
CA GLN A 48 10.00 -8.17 -12.72
C GLN A 48 9.53 -9.33 -11.84
N ASN A 49 8.48 -9.12 -11.04
CA ASN A 49 7.79 -10.20 -10.37
C ASN A 49 6.42 -10.44 -11.01
N THR A 50 6.07 -11.70 -11.26
CA THR A 50 4.77 -12.11 -11.79
C THR A 50 4.09 -13.01 -10.78
N PHE A 51 2.91 -12.61 -10.31
CA PHE A 51 2.00 -13.44 -9.54
C PHE A 51 0.94 -14.04 -10.45
N ARG A 52 0.78 -15.36 -10.43
CA ARG A 52 -0.35 -16.08 -10.98
C ARG A 52 -1.41 -16.23 -9.89
N LEU A 53 -2.61 -15.76 -10.18
CA LEU A 53 -3.76 -15.89 -9.31
C LEU A 53 -4.40 -17.27 -9.48
N ILE A 54 -5.15 -17.71 -8.47
CA ILE A 54 -5.79 -19.03 -8.42
C ILE A 54 -6.67 -19.29 -9.65
N ASP A 55 -7.31 -18.26 -10.18
CA ASP A 55 -8.19 -18.38 -11.34
C ASP A 55 -7.48 -18.13 -12.69
N GLY A 56 -6.15 -18.23 -12.70
CA GLY A 56 -5.32 -18.19 -13.91
C GLY A 56 -4.95 -16.79 -14.40
N ARG A 57 -5.45 -15.74 -13.75
CA ARG A 57 -5.03 -14.36 -14.02
C ARG A 57 -3.61 -14.08 -13.56
N LYS A 58 -3.06 -12.94 -14.00
CA LYS A 58 -1.73 -12.51 -13.57
C LYS A 58 -1.70 -11.08 -13.03
N ILE A 59 -0.76 -10.83 -12.11
CA ILE A 59 -0.31 -9.49 -11.74
C ILE A 59 1.19 -9.45 -12.04
N VAL A 60 1.64 -8.46 -12.81
CA VAL A 60 3.06 -8.28 -13.13
C VAL A 60 3.50 -6.93 -12.58
N HIS A 61 4.53 -6.95 -11.76
CA HIS A 61 5.14 -5.77 -11.19
C HIS A 61 6.56 -5.64 -11.71
N ILE A 62 6.97 -4.46 -12.19
CA ILE A 62 8.32 -4.22 -12.71
C ILE A 62 8.85 -2.90 -12.16
N ALA A 63 9.94 -2.96 -11.41
CA ALA A 63 10.49 -1.81 -10.70
C ALA A 63 12.00 -1.99 -10.49
N PRO A 64 12.71 -0.93 -10.02
CA PRO A 64 14.05 -1.09 -9.47
C PRO A 64 14.07 -2.16 -8.37
N GLU A 65 15.17 -2.90 -8.23
CA GLU A 65 15.32 -3.96 -7.21
C GLU A 65 15.05 -3.46 -5.78
N SER A 66 15.36 -2.21 -5.48
CA SER A 66 15.10 -1.58 -4.17
C SER A 66 13.62 -1.50 -3.79
N ALA A 67 12.69 -1.68 -4.72
CA ALA A 67 11.25 -1.67 -4.48
C ALA A 67 10.70 -3.01 -3.96
N TYR A 68 11.55 -4.02 -3.79
CA TYR A 68 11.14 -5.37 -3.42
C TYR A 68 11.75 -5.81 -2.08
N CYS A 69 11.01 -6.65 -1.36
CA CYS A 69 11.47 -7.34 -0.17
C CYS A 69 11.06 -8.82 -0.28
N SER A 70 12.01 -9.71 -0.52
CA SER A 70 11.70 -11.14 -0.67
C SER A 70 11.84 -11.87 0.65
N LEU A 71 10.85 -12.70 1.01
CA LEU A 71 10.84 -13.50 2.23
C LEU A 71 10.75 -15.01 1.91
N PRO A 72 11.52 -15.88 2.59
CA PRO A 72 11.57 -17.32 2.31
C PRO A 72 10.36 -18.09 2.88
N CYS A 73 9.16 -17.69 2.48
CA CYS A 73 7.86 -18.21 2.96
C CYS A 73 6.87 -18.42 1.80
N GLU A 74 5.81 -19.19 2.06
CA GLU A 74 4.75 -19.48 1.09
C GLU A 74 3.65 -18.41 1.09
N GLU A 75 3.41 -17.78 2.22
CA GLU A 75 2.39 -16.75 2.43
C GLU A 75 2.98 -15.60 3.27
N ILE A 76 2.52 -14.38 3.00
CA ILE A 76 2.85 -13.19 3.79
C ILE A 76 1.74 -12.94 4.81
N ASN A 77 2.09 -12.94 6.09
CA ASN A 77 1.23 -12.51 7.19
C ASN A 77 2.06 -11.83 8.28
N GLU A 78 1.39 -11.38 9.35
CA GLU A 78 2.00 -10.66 10.47
C GLU A 78 3.13 -11.45 11.14
N GLN A 79 2.97 -12.77 11.25
CA GLN A 79 3.99 -13.62 11.87
C GLN A 79 5.25 -13.67 11.00
N GLN A 80 5.12 -13.97 9.71
CA GLN A 80 6.28 -14.03 8.80
C GLN A 80 6.99 -12.67 8.70
N MET A 81 6.22 -11.57 8.69
CA MET A 81 6.80 -10.23 8.70
C MET A 81 7.53 -9.93 10.01
N ALA A 82 6.95 -10.26 11.16
CA ALA A 82 7.58 -10.07 12.46
C ALA A 82 8.88 -10.89 12.61
N GLU A 83 8.87 -12.15 12.16
CA GLU A 83 10.03 -13.03 12.13
C GLU A 83 11.15 -12.43 11.25
N ALA A 84 10.81 -11.95 10.05
CA ALA A 84 11.76 -11.33 9.14
C ALA A 84 12.39 -10.04 9.70
N ILE A 85 11.59 -9.18 10.34
CA ILE A 85 12.10 -7.97 10.99
C ILE A 85 13.00 -8.34 12.17
N THR A 86 12.59 -9.33 12.98
CA THR A 86 13.36 -9.79 14.15
C THR A 86 14.71 -10.36 13.75
N GLU A 87 14.77 -11.18 12.70
CA GLU A 87 16.02 -11.75 12.17
C GLU A 87 16.99 -10.64 11.70
N LYS A 88 16.48 -9.64 10.99
CA LYS A 88 17.30 -8.50 10.53
C LYS A 88 17.76 -7.62 11.69
N LEU A 89 16.91 -7.36 12.68
CA LEU A 89 17.28 -6.60 13.86
C LEU A 89 18.37 -7.30 14.68
N GLY A 90 18.28 -8.62 14.85
CA GLY A 90 19.28 -9.40 15.59
C GLY A 90 20.70 -9.25 15.04
N LYS A 91 20.85 -8.89 13.77
CA LYS A 91 22.15 -8.64 13.12
C LYS A 91 22.72 -7.22 13.39
N ILE A 92 21.91 -6.29 13.90
CA ILE A 92 22.25 -4.87 14.07
C ILE A 92 22.30 -4.47 15.56
N LEU A 93 21.66 -5.27 16.41
CA LEU A 93 21.59 -5.00 17.84
C LEU A 93 22.88 -5.40 18.56
N PRO A 94 23.22 -4.71 19.66
CA PRO A 94 24.44 -5.02 20.38
C PRO A 94 24.35 -6.35 21.14
N ASP A 95 25.51 -6.97 21.40
CA ASP A 95 25.63 -8.31 22.00
C ASP A 95 24.99 -8.47 23.40
N ASN A 96 24.65 -7.36 24.07
CA ASN A 96 23.98 -7.37 25.37
C ASN A 96 22.45 -7.48 25.27
N VAL A 97 21.88 -7.58 24.05
CA VAL A 97 20.48 -7.90 23.79
C VAL A 97 20.36 -9.40 23.53
N GLU A 98 19.81 -10.14 24.49
CA GLU A 98 19.65 -11.60 24.38
C GLU A 98 18.46 -11.99 23.47
N GLN A 99 17.36 -11.22 23.50
CA GLN A 99 16.16 -11.51 22.74
C GLN A 99 15.38 -10.24 22.41
N ILE A 100 14.75 -10.22 21.22
CA ILE A 100 13.72 -9.26 20.83
C ILE A 100 12.52 -10.03 20.32
N ASP A 101 11.34 -9.63 20.80
CA ASP A 101 10.06 -10.11 20.29
C ASP A 101 9.33 -8.96 19.61
N ILE A 102 8.98 -9.15 18.33
CA ILE A 102 8.15 -8.21 17.57
C ILE A 102 6.77 -8.80 17.40
N ARG A 103 5.75 -7.96 17.57
CA ARG A 103 4.36 -8.29 17.26
C ARG A 103 3.82 -7.23 16.32
N LEU A 104 3.27 -7.67 15.20
CA LEU A 104 2.54 -6.84 14.26
C LEU A 104 1.05 -7.15 14.44
N TYR A 105 0.22 -6.12 14.38
CA TYR A 105 -1.22 -6.25 14.42
C TYR A 105 -1.82 -5.09 13.61
N PRO A 106 -2.94 -5.32 12.90
CA PRO A 106 -3.66 -4.25 12.24
C PRO A 106 -4.22 -3.27 13.27
N GLU A 107 -4.31 -2.00 12.90
CA GLU A 107 -5.01 -1.01 13.72
C GLU A 107 -6.49 -1.36 13.89
N THR A 108 -7.09 -0.92 14.99
CA THR A 108 -8.53 -1.10 15.21
C THR A 108 -9.28 -0.06 14.38
N ILE A 109 -10.14 -0.53 13.49
CA ILE A 109 -11.08 0.31 12.73
C ILE A 109 -12.48 -0.16 13.11
N ASP A 110 -13.27 0.75 13.67
CA ASP A 110 -14.68 0.53 13.97
C ASP A 110 -15.50 0.84 12.71
N GLY A 111 -16.16 -0.18 12.14
CA GLY A 111 -17.00 -0.04 10.95
C GLY A 111 -16.38 -0.62 9.67
N PRO A 112 -16.93 -0.24 8.48
CA PRO A 112 -16.41 -0.69 7.21
C PRO A 112 -14.96 -0.24 6.98
N TYR A 113 -14.15 -1.14 6.44
CA TYR A 113 -12.79 -0.85 6.01
C TYR A 113 -12.53 -1.47 4.65
N TYR A 114 -11.48 -1.00 4.00
CA TYR A 114 -11.02 -1.49 2.71
C TYR A 114 -9.50 -1.45 2.62
N HIS A 115 -8.94 -2.27 1.73
CA HIS A 115 -7.55 -2.15 1.31
C HIS A 115 -7.52 -1.63 -0.11
N TYR A 116 -6.62 -0.68 -0.36
CA TYR A 116 -6.33 -0.28 -1.72
C TYR A 116 -4.82 -0.14 -1.89
N SER A 117 -4.40 -0.22 -3.14
CA SER A 117 -3.03 0.08 -3.52
C SER A 117 -2.98 1.18 -4.57
N HIS A 118 -1.90 1.93 -4.60
CA HIS A 118 -1.69 3.03 -5.53
C HIS A 118 -0.19 3.32 -5.71
N GLY A 119 0.14 4.38 -6.45
CA GLY A 119 1.51 4.86 -6.58
C GLY A 119 1.56 6.36 -6.83
N LEU A 120 2.47 7.07 -6.14
CA LEU A 120 2.55 8.53 -6.13
C LEU A 120 3.79 9.02 -6.89
N LYS A 121 3.72 9.05 -8.22
CA LYS A 121 4.88 9.35 -9.10
C LYS A 121 5.59 10.69 -8.83
N HIS A 122 4.88 11.66 -8.25
CA HIS A 122 5.40 13.00 -7.95
C HIS A 122 5.96 13.16 -6.53
N HIS A 123 5.84 12.13 -5.68
CA HIS A 123 6.31 12.20 -4.30
C HIS A 123 7.79 11.80 -4.16
N ALA A 124 8.45 12.36 -3.15
CA ALA A 124 9.77 11.93 -2.73
C ALA A 124 9.69 10.67 -1.85
N GLY A 125 10.84 10.01 -1.62
CA GLY A 125 10.91 8.84 -0.74
C GLY A 125 10.30 7.57 -1.35
N ASN A 126 9.85 6.63 -0.52
CA ASN A 126 9.38 5.33 -0.99
C ASN A 126 7.93 5.35 -1.50
N CYS A 127 7.15 6.39 -1.20
CA CYS A 127 5.76 6.56 -1.67
C CYS A 127 5.63 6.63 -3.21
N GLN A 128 6.72 6.89 -3.93
CA GLN A 128 6.75 6.83 -5.38
C GLN A 128 6.75 5.40 -5.97
N ARG A 129 6.86 4.37 -5.13
CA ARG A 129 6.89 2.98 -5.59
C ARG A 129 5.45 2.54 -5.87
N ILE A 130 5.18 2.19 -7.14
CA ILE A 130 4.03 1.36 -7.47
C ILE A 130 4.28 -0.05 -6.89
N ALA A 131 3.28 -0.85 -6.55
CA ALA A 131 2.10 -0.38 -5.84
C ALA A 131 2.33 -0.60 -4.34
N HIS A 132 2.23 0.45 -3.54
CA HIS A 132 2.13 0.31 -2.08
C HIS A 132 0.66 0.38 -1.67
N GLY A 133 0.33 -0.17 -0.51
CA GLY A 133 -1.05 -0.34 -0.07
C GLY A 133 -1.33 0.27 1.29
N HIS A 134 -2.60 0.57 1.51
CA HIS A 134 -3.14 1.11 2.75
C HIS A 134 -4.33 0.27 3.19
N ARG A 135 -4.53 0.19 4.50
CA ARG A 135 -5.77 -0.25 5.11
C ARG A 135 -6.46 0.99 5.66
N SER A 136 -7.68 1.25 5.20
CA SER A 136 -8.34 2.52 5.44
C SER A 136 -9.81 2.37 5.73
N CYS A 137 -10.37 3.41 6.34
CA CYS A 137 -11.79 3.69 6.41
C CYS A 137 -12.08 5.07 5.82
N ILE A 138 -13.36 5.40 5.74
CA ILE A 138 -13.88 6.68 5.29
C ILE A 138 -15.04 7.05 6.18
N GLU A 139 -15.17 8.32 6.50
CA GLU A 139 -16.37 8.87 7.13
C GLU A 139 -17.02 9.84 6.15
N ILE A 140 -18.34 9.71 6.01
CA ILE A 140 -19.12 10.51 5.07
C ILE A 140 -20.25 11.15 5.85
N LEU A 141 -20.23 12.47 5.96
CA LEU A 141 -21.31 13.24 6.53
C LEU A 141 -22.08 13.91 5.40
N GLU A 142 -23.41 13.84 5.44
CA GLU A 142 -24.30 14.64 4.61
C GLU A 142 -25.03 15.62 5.50
N GLN A 143 -24.86 16.93 5.27
CA GLN A 143 -25.46 17.96 6.14
C GLN A 143 -25.16 17.74 7.63
N ASP A 144 -23.91 17.36 7.95
CA ASP A 144 -23.42 17.01 9.28
C ASP A 144 -23.95 15.68 9.88
N ASP A 145 -24.81 14.95 9.18
CA ASP A 145 -25.30 13.63 9.60
C ASP A 145 -24.49 12.48 8.96
N HIS A 146 -24.04 11.51 9.77
CA HIS A 146 -23.27 10.36 9.28
C HIS A 146 -24.06 9.47 8.32
N ARG A 147 -23.50 9.20 7.15
CA ARG A 147 -24.03 8.35 6.09
C ARG A 147 -23.29 7.01 6.02
N HIS A 148 -23.51 6.19 7.03
CA HIS A 148 -22.95 4.83 7.14
C HIS A 148 -23.23 3.92 5.93
N ASP A 149 -24.34 4.16 5.23
CA ASP A 149 -24.68 3.45 4.01
C ASP A 149 -23.73 3.80 2.85
N LEU A 150 -23.36 5.08 2.71
CA LEU A 150 -22.36 5.53 1.73
C LEU A 150 -20.95 5.07 2.12
N GLU A 151 -20.60 5.09 3.41
CA GLU A 151 -19.32 4.59 3.91
C GLU A 151 -19.13 3.11 3.57
N LEU A 152 -20.18 2.30 3.76
CA LEU A 152 -20.18 0.89 3.36
C LEU A 152 -20.07 0.74 1.84
N GLU A 153 -20.85 1.50 1.06
CA GLU A 153 -20.82 1.42 -0.39
C GLU A 153 -19.43 1.73 -0.97
N TRP A 154 -18.80 2.81 -0.51
CA TRP A 154 -17.48 3.20 -0.95
C TRP A 154 -16.39 2.25 -0.46
N SER A 155 -16.51 1.71 0.76
CA SER A 155 -15.59 0.68 1.26
C SER A 155 -15.67 -0.59 0.42
N GLU A 156 -16.86 -1.03 0.01
CA GLU A 156 -17.02 -2.15 -0.92
C GLU A 156 -16.46 -1.82 -2.31
N ARG A 157 -16.72 -0.60 -2.81
CA ARG A 157 -16.23 -0.15 -4.12
C ARG A 157 -14.70 -0.14 -4.19
N TRP A 158 -14.03 0.20 -3.09
CA TRP A 158 -12.58 0.28 -2.99
C TRP A 158 -11.93 -0.90 -2.27
N ARG A 159 -12.67 -2.01 -2.09
CA ARG A 159 -12.14 -3.22 -1.47
C ARG A 159 -11.18 -3.97 -2.40
N ASP A 160 -9.94 -4.09 -1.94
CA ASP A 160 -8.87 -4.89 -2.53
C ASP A 160 -8.58 -4.53 -4.00
N ILE A 161 -8.55 -3.23 -4.29
CA ILE A 161 -8.32 -2.68 -5.64
C ILE A 161 -6.99 -1.94 -5.77
N TYR A 162 -6.61 -1.68 -7.01
CA TYR A 162 -5.61 -0.68 -7.38
C TYR A 162 -6.31 0.61 -7.84
N ILE A 163 -6.04 1.73 -7.18
CA ILE A 163 -6.48 3.05 -7.62
C ILE A 163 -5.40 3.63 -8.53
N GLY A 164 -5.70 3.74 -9.83
CA GLY A 164 -4.75 4.16 -10.86
C GLY A 164 -5.16 5.48 -11.51
N THR A 165 -4.19 6.34 -11.81
CA THR A 165 -4.43 7.56 -12.58
C THR A 165 -4.45 7.27 -14.08
N ARG A 166 -5.46 7.77 -14.80
CA ARG A 166 -5.61 7.52 -16.26
C ARG A 166 -4.41 7.97 -17.07
N SER A 167 -3.70 9.01 -16.63
CA SER A 167 -2.48 9.50 -17.29
C SER A 167 -1.32 8.51 -17.30
N ASP A 168 -1.33 7.53 -16.39
CA ASP A 168 -0.25 6.56 -16.24
C ASP A 168 -0.52 5.25 -16.98
N ILE A 169 -1.67 5.15 -17.66
CA ILE A 169 -1.98 4.00 -18.51
C ILE A 169 -1.06 4.02 -19.73
N HIS A 170 -0.17 3.04 -19.81
CA HIS A 170 0.69 2.81 -20.97
C HIS A 170 -0.05 2.06 -22.06
N GLU A 171 -0.80 1.03 -21.67
CA GLU A 171 -1.47 0.10 -22.58
C GLU A 171 -2.68 -0.55 -21.88
N GLN A 172 -3.69 -0.89 -22.67
CA GLN A 172 -4.81 -1.74 -22.26
C GLN A 172 -4.97 -2.84 -23.29
N TYR A 173 -5.14 -4.08 -22.84
CA TYR A 173 -5.24 -5.23 -23.73
C TYR A 173 -6.05 -6.37 -23.10
N SER A 174 -6.56 -7.27 -23.93
CA SER A 174 -7.27 -8.47 -23.49
C SER A 174 -6.40 -9.71 -23.74
N GLU A 175 -6.30 -10.59 -22.75
CA GLU A 175 -5.62 -11.87 -22.85
C GLU A 175 -6.51 -12.96 -22.25
N ASN A 176 -6.80 -14.01 -23.03
CA ASN A 176 -7.64 -15.15 -22.60
C ASN A 176 -8.99 -14.71 -21.99
N GLY A 177 -9.63 -13.69 -22.56
CA GLY A 177 -10.92 -13.16 -22.07
C GLY A 177 -10.83 -12.33 -20.78
N THR A 178 -9.62 -11.99 -20.32
CA THR A 178 -9.40 -11.03 -19.22
C THR A 178 -8.82 -9.74 -19.78
N ASP A 179 -9.43 -8.61 -19.46
CA ASP A 179 -8.87 -7.29 -19.73
C ASP A 179 -7.83 -6.92 -18.69
N TYR A 180 -6.70 -6.39 -19.14
CA TYR A 180 -5.58 -5.93 -18.34
C TYR A 180 -5.28 -4.46 -18.62
N ILE A 181 -4.86 -3.76 -17.57
CA ILE A 181 -4.32 -2.41 -17.66
C ILE A 181 -2.84 -2.47 -17.30
N HIS A 182 -2.01 -1.88 -18.14
CA HIS A 182 -0.59 -1.68 -17.90
C HIS A 182 -0.36 -0.22 -17.52
N PHE A 183 -0.04 0.03 -16.25
CA PHE A 183 0.39 1.31 -15.74
C PHE A 183 1.90 1.45 -15.81
N ARG A 184 2.39 2.66 -16.14
CA ARG A 184 3.82 2.96 -16.26
C ARG A 184 4.10 4.42 -15.96
N TYR A 185 5.04 4.68 -15.05
CA TYR A 185 5.58 6.02 -14.86
C TYR A 185 7.05 5.99 -14.42
N THR A 186 7.74 7.10 -14.66
CA THR A 186 9.09 7.34 -14.14
C THR A 186 9.02 8.28 -12.96
N ALA A 187 9.65 7.89 -11.85
CA ALA A 187 9.84 8.72 -10.67
C ALA A 187 11.34 8.84 -10.33
N CYS A 188 11.70 9.54 -9.26
CA CYS A 188 13.09 9.74 -8.84
C CYS A 188 13.87 8.43 -8.62
N GLN A 189 13.24 7.36 -8.15
CA GLN A 189 13.88 6.06 -7.93
C GLN A 189 13.99 5.21 -9.21
N GLY A 190 13.33 5.60 -10.30
CA GLY A 190 13.41 4.91 -11.59
C GLY A 190 12.06 4.67 -12.24
N LEU A 191 12.02 3.66 -13.12
CA LEU A 191 10.84 3.29 -13.90
C LEU A 191 10.03 2.20 -13.19
N PHE A 192 8.76 2.48 -13.00
CA PHE A 192 7.77 1.66 -12.31
C PHE A 192 6.68 1.23 -13.29
N GLU A 193 6.31 -0.05 -13.26
CA GLU A 193 5.27 -0.63 -14.11
C GLU A 193 4.42 -1.63 -13.31
N LEU A 194 3.11 -1.63 -13.55
CA LEU A 194 2.16 -2.59 -13.00
C LEU A 194 1.20 -3.04 -14.10
N ILE A 195 1.07 -4.35 -14.27
CA ILE A 195 0.06 -4.97 -15.12
C ILE A 195 -0.89 -5.74 -14.20
N ILE A 196 -2.17 -5.39 -14.23
CA ILE A 196 -3.18 -5.93 -13.33
C ILE A 196 -4.53 -6.05 -14.07
N PRO A 197 -5.40 -7.01 -13.73
CA PRO A 197 -6.71 -7.12 -14.37
C PRO A 197 -7.53 -5.82 -14.21
N ALA A 198 -8.18 -5.38 -15.28
CA ALA A 198 -8.93 -4.13 -15.31
C ALA A 198 -10.05 -4.09 -14.26
N ARG A 199 -10.70 -5.22 -13.98
CA ARG A 199 -11.74 -5.32 -12.93
C ARG A 199 -11.23 -5.08 -11.50
N CYS A 200 -9.92 -5.14 -11.29
CA CYS A 200 -9.29 -4.85 -10.00
C CYS A 200 -8.84 -3.38 -9.91
N CYS A 201 -9.21 -2.54 -10.88
CA CYS A 201 -8.79 -1.15 -10.95
C CYS A 201 -9.96 -0.18 -10.74
N TYR A 202 -9.70 0.90 -10.02
CA TYR A 202 -10.53 2.11 -10.03
C TYR A 202 -9.71 3.25 -10.64
N LEU A 203 -10.26 3.93 -11.64
CA LEU A 203 -9.52 4.94 -12.41
C LEU A 203 -9.95 6.36 -12.06
N VAL A 204 -8.95 7.20 -11.77
CA VAL A 204 -9.12 8.64 -11.48
C VAL A 204 -8.28 9.50 -12.43
N ASP A 205 -8.60 10.80 -12.52
CA ASP A 205 -7.86 11.77 -13.37
C ASP A 205 -6.92 12.68 -12.57
N ILE A 206 -6.74 12.36 -11.29
CA ILE A 206 -5.95 13.12 -10.31
C ILE A 206 -4.85 12.23 -9.72
N ASP A 207 -3.87 12.84 -9.06
CA ASP A 207 -2.92 12.10 -8.23
C ASP A 207 -3.67 11.44 -7.07
N THR A 208 -3.28 10.23 -6.69
CA THR A 208 -4.00 9.40 -5.73
C THR A 208 -3.62 9.69 -4.26
N THR A 209 -3.33 10.95 -3.93
CA THR A 209 -3.09 11.36 -2.53
C THR A 209 -4.40 11.30 -1.74
N VAL A 210 -4.32 11.14 -0.41
CA VAL A 210 -5.52 11.04 0.44
C VAL A 210 -6.44 12.28 0.33
N GLU A 211 -5.87 13.47 0.18
CA GLU A 211 -6.63 14.72 -0.02
C GLU A 211 -7.41 14.71 -1.34
N ASN A 212 -6.74 14.30 -2.41
CA ASN A 212 -7.33 14.21 -3.73
C ASN A 212 -8.41 13.12 -3.78
N LEU A 213 -8.18 11.98 -3.14
CA LEU A 213 -9.17 10.89 -3.03
C LEU A 213 -10.40 11.33 -2.24
N ALA A 214 -10.24 12.07 -1.13
CA ALA A 214 -11.36 12.66 -0.41
C ALA A 214 -12.17 13.62 -1.30
N GLY A 215 -11.48 14.49 -2.07
CA GLY A 215 -12.11 15.38 -3.04
C GLY A 215 -12.81 14.65 -4.18
N HIS A 216 -12.25 13.53 -4.65
CA HIS A 216 -12.86 12.69 -5.67
C HIS A 216 -14.18 12.08 -5.18
N ILE A 217 -14.20 11.50 -3.98
CA ILE A 217 -15.42 10.96 -3.36
C ILE A 217 -16.48 12.07 -3.22
N ALA A 218 -16.08 13.23 -2.71
CA ALA A 218 -16.96 14.39 -2.55
C ALA A 218 -17.59 14.82 -3.88
N GLY A 219 -16.77 14.90 -4.95
CA GLY A 219 -17.22 15.25 -6.29
C GLY A 219 -18.21 14.24 -6.87
N GLU A 220 -17.92 12.95 -6.76
CA GLU A 220 -18.80 11.87 -7.23
C GLU A 220 -20.15 11.88 -6.50
N LEU A 221 -20.14 12.06 -5.18
CA LEU A 221 -21.36 12.19 -4.38
C LEU A 221 -22.17 13.43 -4.76
N LYS A 222 -21.52 14.58 -4.98
CA LYS A 222 -22.19 15.80 -5.43
C LYS A 222 -22.84 15.63 -6.80
N VAL A 223 -22.22 14.91 -7.73
CA VAL A 223 -22.83 14.60 -9.03
C VAL A 223 -24.08 13.73 -8.86
N SER A 224 -24.01 12.72 -7.99
CA SER A 224 -25.15 11.82 -7.73
C SER A 224 -26.30 12.50 -6.96
N GLN A 225 -25.98 13.43 -6.06
CA GLN A 225 -26.90 14.11 -5.16
C GLN A 225 -26.61 15.63 -5.14
N PRO A 226 -27.00 16.37 -6.20
CA PRO A 226 -26.58 17.77 -6.38
C PRO A 226 -27.09 18.74 -5.31
N GLY A 227 -28.23 18.42 -4.67
CA GLY A 227 -28.83 19.23 -3.62
C GLY A 227 -28.19 19.03 -2.23
N SER A 228 -27.36 18.00 -2.08
CA SER A 228 -26.74 17.65 -0.82
C SER A 228 -25.37 18.32 -0.65
N GLN A 229 -24.93 18.44 0.59
CA GLN A 229 -23.59 18.88 0.97
C GLN A 229 -22.92 17.77 1.75
N PHE A 230 -21.73 17.38 1.31
CA PHE A 230 -20.95 16.30 1.89
C PHE A 230 -19.65 16.80 2.51
N SER A 231 -19.28 16.19 3.63
CA SER A 231 -17.94 16.26 4.22
C SER A 231 -17.36 14.86 4.25
N ILE A 232 -16.21 14.68 3.61
CA ILE A 232 -15.52 13.40 3.45
C ILE A 232 -14.24 13.43 4.26
N TYR A 233 -14.11 12.48 5.18
CA TYR A 233 -12.89 12.24 5.93
C TYR A 233 -12.29 10.93 5.41
N ALA A 234 -11.09 11.00 4.83
CA ALA A 234 -10.38 9.83 4.30
C ALA A 234 -9.03 9.66 5.01
N TYR A 235 -8.58 8.42 5.14
CA TYR A 235 -7.39 8.06 5.91
C TYR A 235 -6.44 7.17 5.10
N GLU A 236 -5.13 7.32 5.33
CA GLU A 236 -4.07 6.46 4.77
C GLU A 236 -3.24 5.75 5.85
N GLY A 237 -3.58 5.97 7.12
CA GLY A 237 -3.00 5.27 8.26
C GLY A 237 -3.20 6.04 9.57
N ILE A 238 -2.62 5.51 10.64
CA ILE A 238 -2.69 6.10 11.99
C ILE A 238 -2.26 7.57 11.94
N GLU A 239 -3.15 8.46 12.39
CA GLU A 239 -2.95 9.91 12.47
C GLU A 239 -2.67 10.60 11.11
N LYS A 240 -3.06 9.96 9.98
CA LYS A 240 -2.91 10.52 8.63
C LYS A 240 -4.21 10.44 7.86
N GLY A 241 -4.77 11.60 7.56
CA GLY A 241 -5.99 11.72 6.77
C GLY A 241 -6.22 13.11 6.22
N ALA A 242 -7.30 13.26 5.48
CA ALA A 242 -7.71 14.50 4.84
C ALA A 242 -9.21 14.68 4.90
N ILE A 243 -9.63 15.95 4.82
CA ILE A 243 -11.03 16.35 4.81
C ILE A 243 -11.31 17.08 3.50
N SER A 244 -12.40 16.72 2.83
CA SER A 244 -12.91 17.46 1.69
C SER A 244 -14.40 17.77 1.84
N ASN A 245 -14.79 18.98 1.44
CA ASN A 245 -16.17 19.46 1.56
C ASN A 245 -16.71 19.86 0.19
N THR A 246 -17.96 19.49 -0.09
CA THR A 246 -18.68 20.02 -1.25
C THR A 246 -19.36 21.33 -0.85
N PHE A 247 -19.17 22.40 -1.63
CA PHE A 247 -19.91 23.65 -1.46
C PHE A 247 -21.22 23.66 -2.26
#